data_AF-A0A946RZF7-F1
#
_entry.id   AF-A0A946RZF7-F1
#
_cell.length_a   1.000
_cell.length_b   1.000
_cell.length_c   1.000
_cell.angle_alpha   90.00
_cell.angle_beta   90.00
_cell.angle_gamma   90.00
#
_symmetry.space_group_name_H-M   'P 1'
#
loop_
_entity.id
_entity.type
_entity.pdbx_description
1 polymer ?
#
loop_
_entity_poly.entity_id
_entity_poly.type
_entity_poly.pdbx_seq_one_letter_code
_entity_poly.pdbx_strand_id
1 'polypeptide(L)'
;YTNPGGTSDAGSAYIFVKPGGGWENMTQTAIITASDKAASDNFGVSVYMSDDFALVGAYGADPGGTTDAGSAYLFAKPGGGWADMTETSTITASDKEDSDRFGSSVSFSREIYIVGAYGEESGAGSVYIQDPNYGHSIPRDTYEMVGIPVTVVNGDPATLFGDDFGNQDAGSETWRVSRWSVANQEYERYDEGGGANPADFVPGYGYWMVQDVVDDCKIDIAVDQEDGHVAQDARYVRELESRSGENRGVNQLANPFHYSYDWRNTSFYNSTTEETKSIADAATANWINGYGYTWDSDANQYVTVNWTGEENYTIDTWEGFWLDVLTENALQFRFKPIGYEGGLIAPEGQNNPGHRDDGDDSWEFNLQLMSANGNYHDDHSKIGIASDANDGYDYHDAFAFTPVSRPYVQLFFPYDGDVVLSSRFTNDFRSNEFENGVKEWEFVVRASDLDGEELVLTWPNIDGIEIEYFPTLYDEDDNLLANLREENEYRFGAVAERHFNLRVRYAPESVDDNNDLIPADFSIISAYPNPFNDQVKISYYLPSSYNVSMKIFDLNAKLIAELVQQEQSIGQHQITWDAQGQSTGIYFVRLYNGSSMSQLKLMLLK
;
A
#
# COMPACT_ATOMS: atom_id res chain seq x y z
N TYR A 1 -9.57 -55.61 -7.63
CA TYR A 1 -10.07 -55.22 -6.30
C TYR A 1 -9.73 -56.31 -5.32
N THR A 2 -8.82 -56.03 -4.39
CA THR A 2 -8.58 -56.88 -3.22
C THR A 2 -9.32 -56.26 -2.04
N ASN A 3 -9.73 -57.10 -1.08
CA ASN A 3 -10.46 -56.69 0.12
C ASN A 3 -9.50 -56.68 1.32
N PRO A 4 -8.63 -55.65 1.46
CA PRO A 4 -7.71 -55.58 2.59
C PRO A 4 -8.51 -55.59 3.90
N GLY A 5 -8.19 -56.53 4.79
CA GLY A 5 -8.92 -56.69 6.06
C GLY A 5 -10.38 -57.17 5.93
N GLY A 6 -10.83 -57.57 4.73
CA GLY A 6 -12.21 -58.03 4.49
C GLY A 6 -13.21 -56.93 4.08
N THR A 7 -12.76 -55.68 3.96
CA THR A 7 -13.60 -54.57 3.48
C THR A 7 -13.78 -54.65 1.98
N SER A 8 -15.03 -54.75 1.51
CA SER A 8 -15.35 -54.91 0.09
C SER A 8 -14.97 -53.67 -0.72
N ASP A 9 -14.21 -53.86 -1.80
CA ASP A 9 -13.87 -52.81 -2.77
C ASP A 9 -13.12 -51.60 -2.19
N ALA A 10 -12.54 -51.74 -0.99
CA ALA A 10 -11.68 -50.74 -0.37
C ALA A 10 -10.41 -50.47 -1.19
N GLY A 11 -9.88 -51.51 -1.85
CA GLY A 11 -8.73 -51.39 -2.75
C GLY A 11 -7.36 -51.43 -2.06
N SER A 12 -6.30 -51.69 -2.82
CA SER A 12 -4.91 -51.76 -2.35
C SER A 12 -3.96 -51.57 -3.53
N ALA A 13 -2.79 -50.98 -3.29
CA ALA A 13 -1.72 -50.90 -4.29
C ALA A 13 -0.52 -51.77 -3.87
N TYR A 14 0.12 -52.40 -4.86
CA TYR A 14 1.21 -53.36 -4.67
C TYR A 14 2.47 -52.83 -5.33
N ILE A 15 3.57 -52.75 -4.58
CA ILE A 15 4.86 -52.26 -5.07
C ILE A 15 5.78 -53.44 -5.35
N PHE A 16 6.42 -53.44 -6.52
CA PHE A 16 7.44 -54.41 -6.90
C PHE A 16 8.75 -53.70 -7.24
N VAL A 17 9.84 -54.05 -6.53
CA VAL A 17 11.18 -53.52 -6.82
C VAL A 17 11.95 -54.53 -7.67
N LYS A 18 12.50 -54.08 -8.81
CA LYS A 18 13.26 -54.95 -9.73
C LYS A 18 14.51 -55.51 -9.03
N PRO A 19 14.70 -56.83 -9.01
CA PRO A 19 15.82 -57.48 -8.35
C PRO A 19 16.98 -57.57 -9.36
N GLY A 20 18.19 -57.78 -8.86
CA GLY A 20 19.40 -57.87 -9.71
C GLY A 20 19.35 -58.97 -10.79
N GLY A 21 18.48 -59.98 -10.63
CA GLY A 21 18.26 -61.07 -11.60
C GLY A 21 17.12 -60.86 -12.60
N GLY A 22 16.42 -59.73 -12.57
CA GLY A 22 15.23 -59.49 -13.41
C GLY A 22 13.92 -60.02 -12.83
N TRP A 23 12.81 -59.87 -13.54
CA TRP A 23 11.45 -60.02 -13.00
C TRP A 23 10.94 -61.48 -12.81
N GLU A 24 11.79 -62.50 -12.98
CA GLU A 24 11.32 -63.89 -12.90
C GLU A 24 10.99 -64.31 -11.44
N ASN A 25 9.77 -64.80 -11.20
CA ASN A 25 9.27 -65.37 -9.94
C ASN A 25 9.26 -64.40 -8.74
N MET A 26 8.83 -63.15 -8.94
CA MET A 26 8.79 -62.16 -7.86
C MET A 26 7.54 -62.21 -7.00
N THR A 27 7.70 -61.82 -5.73
CA THR A 27 6.64 -61.39 -4.81
C THR A 27 6.72 -59.88 -4.62
N GLN A 28 5.59 -59.25 -4.28
CA GLN A 28 5.55 -57.82 -3.99
C GLN A 28 6.51 -57.46 -2.85
N THR A 29 7.13 -56.30 -2.96
CA THR A 29 8.02 -55.71 -1.95
C THR A 29 7.21 -55.04 -0.85
N ALA A 30 6.08 -54.42 -1.20
CA ALA A 30 5.17 -53.80 -0.25
C ALA A 30 3.70 -53.85 -0.74
N ILE A 31 2.78 -53.82 0.21
CA ILE A 31 1.35 -53.56 0.02
C ILE A 31 1.02 -52.28 0.78
N ILE A 32 0.49 -51.28 0.07
CA ILE A 32 0.07 -50.01 0.65
C ILE A 32 -1.45 -49.88 0.57
N THR A 33 -2.04 -49.35 1.64
CA THR A 33 -3.49 -49.12 1.76
C THR A 33 -3.73 -47.80 2.47
N ALA A 34 -4.81 -47.11 2.12
CA ALA A 34 -5.31 -45.98 2.89
C ALA A 34 -5.59 -46.38 4.35
N SER A 35 -5.27 -45.49 5.30
CA SER A 35 -5.49 -45.71 6.73
C SER A 35 -6.96 -45.64 7.12
N ASP A 36 -7.74 -44.84 6.39
CA ASP A 36 -9.17 -44.58 6.56
C ASP A 36 -10.08 -45.46 5.69
N LYS A 37 -9.51 -46.39 4.92
CA LYS A 37 -10.22 -47.27 3.97
C LYS A 37 -11.62 -47.71 4.41
N ALA A 38 -12.61 -47.38 3.62
CA ALA A 38 -13.99 -47.84 3.73
C ALA A 38 -14.39 -48.71 2.53
N ALA A 39 -15.63 -49.20 2.57
CA ALA A 39 -16.14 -50.03 1.50
C ALA A 39 -16.42 -49.17 0.27
N SER A 40 -15.98 -49.62 -0.90
CA SER A 40 -16.16 -48.93 -2.18
C SER A 40 -15.33 -47.65 -2.39
N ASP A 41 -14.30 -47.40 -1.58
CA ASP A 41 -13.37 -46.27 -1.82
C ASP A 41 -12.58 -46.38 -3.12
N ASN A 42 -12.41 -47.61 -3.63
CA ASN A 42 -11.66 -47.90 -4.85
C ASN A 42 -10.20 -47.42 -4.82
N PHE A 43 -9.53 -47.50 -3.66
CA PHE A 43 -8.12 -47.15 -3.54
C PHE A 43 -7.25 -47.96 -4.52
N GLY A 44 -6.35 -47.28 -5.24
CA GLY A 44 -5.51 -47.90 -6.27
C GLY A 44 -6.11 -47.88 -7.66
N VAL A 45 -7.22 -47.15 -7.87
CA VAL A 45 -7.78 -46.92 -9.22
C VAL A 45 -6.79 -46.20 -10.13
N SER A 46 -6.06 -45.24 -9.57
CA SER A 46 -5.04 -44.48 -10.26
C SER A 46 -3.77 -44.50 -9.43
N VAL A 47 -2.63 -44.66 -10.09
CA VAL A 47 -1.33 -44.75 -9.44
C VAL A 47 -0.30 -43.97 -10.23
N TYR A 48 0.50 -43.20 -9.50
CA TYR A 48 1.77 -42.68 -9.95
C TYR A 48 2.87 -43.21 -9.03
N MET A 49 4.05 -43.49 -9.59
CA MET A 49 5.20 -43.91 -8.80
C MET A 49 6.49 -43.31 -9.36
N SER A 50 7.31 -42.76 -8.46
CA SER A 50 8.71 -42.39 -8.69
C SER A 50 9.64 -43.27 -7.84
N ASP A 51 10.94 -42.96 -7.83
CA ASP A 51 11.91 -43.69 -7.00
C ASP A 51 11.67 -43.50 -5.49
N ASP A 52 11.08 -42.37 -5.09
CA ASP A 52 10.94 -41.94 -3.70
C ASP A 52 9.48 -41.75 -3.24
N PHE A 53 8.53 -41.63 -4.17
CA PHE A 53 7.12 -41.40 -3.83
C PHE A 53 6.17 -42.30 -4.62
N ALA A 54 5.02 -42.60 -4.01
CA ALA A 54 3.86 -43.13 -4.70
C ALA A 54 2.64 -42.27 -4.36
N LEU A 55 1.88 -41.90 -5.38
CA LEU A 55 0.61 -41.19 -5.24
C LEU A 55 -0.50 -42.11 -5.73
N VAL A 56 -1.51 -42.34 -4.91
CA VAL A 56 -2.56 -43.32 -5.17
C VAL A 56 -3.92 -42.69 -4.98
N GLY A 57 -4.77 -42.73 -6.01
CA GLY A 57 -6.13 -42.21 -5.93
C GLY A 57 -7.14 -43.22 -5.40
N ALA A 58 -8.19 -42.72 -4.75
CA ALA A 58 -9.39 -43.45 -4.35
C ALA A 58 -10.62 -42.55 -4.60
N TYR A 59 -11.18 -42.65 -5.81
CA TYR A 59 -12.27 -41.75 -6.23
C TYR A 59 -13.57 -41.96 -5.47
N GLY A 60 -13.74 -43.08 -4.76
CA GLY A 60 -14.94 -43.37 -3.98
C GLY A 60 -14.77 -43.08 -2.49
N ALA A 61 -13.67 -42.47 -2.09
CA ALA A 61 -13.46 -42.10 -0.70
C ALA A 61 -14.41 -40.97 -0.28
N ASP A 62 -14.78 -40.95 1.00
CA ASP A 62 -15.74 -40.01 1.58
C ASP A 62 -15.06 -39.01 2.55
N PRO A 63 -14.13 -38.15 2.08
CA PRO A 63 -13.39 -37.25 2.96
C PRO A 63 -14.32 -36.29 3.71
N GLY A 64 -14.22 -36.28 5.04
CA GLY A 64 -15.10 -35.48 5.90
C GLY A 64 -16.58 -35.92 5.89
N GLY A 65 -16.90 -37.08 5.31
CA GLY A 65 -18.26 -37.60 5.17
C GLY A 65 -18.99 -37.15 3.89
N THR A 66 -18.34 -36.42 2.99
CA THR A 66 -18.90 -36.05 1.68
C THR A 66 -18.87 -37.25 0.74
N THR A 67 -20.01 -37.65 0.21
CA THR A 67 -20.17 -38.95 -0.45
C THR A 67 -19.46 -38.97 -1.80
N ASP A 68 -18.55 -39.92 -2.02
CA ASP A 68 -17.83 -40.13 -3.27
C ASP A 68 -17.07 -38.88 -3.78
N ALA A 69 -16.75 -37.93 -2.88
CA ALA A 69 -15.94 -36.75 -3.21
C ALA A 69 -14.53 -37.15 -3.69
N GLY A 70 -14.00 -38.23 -3.12
CA GLY A 70 -12.73 -38.83 -3.50
C GLY A 70 -11.50 -38.20 -2.84
N SER A 71 -10.44 -39.01 -2.74
CA SER A 71 -9.17 -38.63 -2.10
C SER A 71 -7.98 -39.15 -2.92
N ALA A 72 -6.82 -38.53 -2.74
CA ALA A 72 -5.53 -39.08 -3.15
C ALA A 72 -4.60 -39.22 -1.94
N TYR A 73 -3.72 -40.21 -1.97
CA TYR A 73 -2.88 -40.60 -0.83
C TYR A 73 -1.43 -40.65 -1.26
N LEU A 74 -0.59 -39.87 -0.57
CA LEU A 74 0.85 -39.78 -0.84
C LEU A 74 1.62 -40.68 0.10
N PHE A 75 2.51 -41.50 -0.44
CA PHE A 75 3.39 -42.40 0.30
C PHE A 75 4.85 -42.01 0.02
N ALA A 76 5.58 -41.62 1.06
CA ALA A 76 7.03 -41.42 0.96
C ALA A 76 7.77 -42.72 1.28
N LYS A 77 8.72 -43.09 0.42
CA LYS A 77 9.51 -44.31 0.59
C LYS A 77 10.34 -44.25 1.87
N PRO A 78 10.22 -45.25 2.77
CA PRO A 78 11.07 -45.31 3.95
C PRO A 78 12.55 -45.46 3.58
N GLY A 79 13.46 -44.96 4.42
CA GLY A 79 14.92 -45.06 4.18
C GLY A 79 15.47 -46.49 4.06
N GLY A 80 14.70 -47.50 4.48
CA GLY A 80 15.00 -48.93 4.29
C GLY A 80 14.49 -49.53 2.97
N GLY A 81 13.90 -48.71 2.10
CA GLY A 81 13.15 -49.14 0.92
C GLY A 81 11.65 -49.30 1.20
N TRP A 82 10.89 -49.58 0.14
CA TRP A 82 9.45 -49.80 0.23
C TRP A 82 9.12 -50.99 1.15
N ALA A 83 8.16 -50.79 2.05
CA ALA A 83 7.60 -51.80 2.95
C ALA A 83 6.11 -51.52 3.14
N ASP A 84 5.36 -52.49 3.68
CA ASP A 84 3.94 -52.30 4.01
C ASP A 84 3.78 -51.08 4.92
N MET A 85 2.96 -50.11 4.51
CA MET A 85 2.78 -48.84 5.20
C MET A 85 1.41 -48.21 4.90
N THR A 86 1.05 -47.23 5.72
CA THR A 86 -0.02 -46.26 5.43
C THR A 86 0.57 -45.00 4.82
N GLU A 87 -0.29 -44.18 4.26
CA GLU A 87 0.05 -42.90 3.63
C GLU A 87 0.78 -41.97 4.59
N THR A 88 1.64 -41.13 4.01
CA THR A 88 2.30 -40.02 4.68
C THR A 88 1.43 -38.78 4.71
N SER A 89 0.57 -38.61 3.69
CA SER A 89 -0.41 -37.52 3.62
C SER A 89 -1.67 -37.95 2.85
N THR A 90 -2.81 -37.37 3.22
CA THR A 90 -4.08 -37.49 2.50
C THR A 90 -4.42 -36.16 1.86
N ILE A 91 -4.84 -36.21 0.61
CA ILE A 91 -5.10 -35.05 -0.26
C ILE A 91 -6.57 -35.09 -0.67
N THR A 92 -7.28 -33.97 -0.49
CA THR A 92 -8.70 -33.82 -0.80
C THR A 92 -8.93 -32.47 -1.46
N ALA A 93 -9.93 -32.36 -2.34
CA ALA A 93 -10.33 -31.07 -2.88
C ALA A 93 -10.87 -30.15 -1.76
N SER A 94 -10.52 -28.86 -1.82
CA SER A 94 -10.99 -27.84 -0.88
C SER A 94 -12.47 -27.54 -1.06
N ASP A 95 -12.94 -27.58 -2.30
CA ASP A 95 -14.30 -27.38 -2.80
C ASP A 95 -15.10 -28.68 -2.96
N LYS A 96 -14.65 -29.79 -2.36
CA LYS A 96 -15.25 -31.13 -2.49
C LYS A 96 -16.79 -31.15 -2.30
N GLU A 97 -17.47 -31.71 -3.28
CA GLU A 97 -18.90 -31.97 -3.30
C GLU A 97 -19.19 -33.47 -3.53
N ASP A 98 -20.44 -33.86 -3.31
CA ASP A 98 -20.89 -35.23 -3.52
C ASP A 98 -20.63 -35.66 -4.97
N SER A 99 -19.94 -36.79 -5.15
CA SER A 99 -19.62 -37.41 -6.45
C SER A 99 -18.63 -36.67 -7.36
N ASP A 100 -17.75 -35.83 -6.83
CA ASP A 100 -16.68 -35.21 -7.62
C ASP A 100 -15.63 -36.21 -8.14
N ARG A 101 -15.46 -37.33 -7.43
CA ARG A 101 -14.58 -38.44 -7.82
C ARG A 101 -13.10 -38.01 -7.92
N PHE A 102 -12.66 -37.12 -7.04
CA PHE A 102 -11.26 -36.71 -6.92
C PHE A 102 -10.34 -37.92 -6.68
N GLY A 103 -9.20 -37.98 -7.35
CA GLY A 103 -8.32 -39.17 -7.34
C GLY A 103 -8.65 -40.18 -8.45
N SER A 104 -9.55 -39.86 -9.38
CA SER A 104 -9.87 -40.70 -10.54
C SER A 104 -8.69 -40.91 -11.49
N SER A 105 -7.83 -39.91 -11.61
CA SER A 105 -6.52 -39.99 -12.26
C SER A 105 -5.52 -39.21 -11.44
N VAL A 106 -4.29 -39.72 -11.36
CA VAL A 106 -3.19 -39.03 -10.69
C VAL A 106 -1.98 -38.99 -11.61
N SER A 107 -1.26 -37.89 -11.55
CA SER A 107 0.08 -37.76 -12.10
C SER A 107 0.90 -36.97 -11.11
N PHE A 108 2.19 -37.24 -11.05
CA PHE A 108 3.09 -36.43 -10.27
C PHE A 108 4.35 -36.22 -11.09
N SER A 109 4.92 -35.05 -11.01
CA SER A 109 6.17 -34.77 -11.68
C SER A 109 6.97 -33.92 -10.74
N ARG A 110 8.10 -34.51 -10.33
CA ARG A 110 9.09 -33.86 -9.50
C ARG A 110 8.58 -33.61 -8.09
N GLU A 111 7.72 -32.60 -7.88
CA GLU A 111 7.04 -32.29 -6.61
C GLU A 111 5.58 -31.79 -6.79
N ILE A 112 5.13 -31.60 -8.03
CA ILE A 112 3.76 -31.23 -8.36
C ILE A 112 2.92 -32.49 -8.52
N TYR A 113 1.82 -32.61 -7.78
CA TYR A 113 0.77 -33.56 -8.11
C TYR A 113 -0.37 -32.92 -8.90
N ILE A 114 -0.85 -33.69 -9.85
CA ILE A 114 -2.05 -33.42 -10.64
C ILE A 114 -3.05 -34.51 -10.29
N VAL A 115 -4.23 -34.10 -9.81
CA VAL A 115 -5.31 -35.02 -9.49
C VAL A 115 -6.56 -34.63 -10.27
N GLY A 116 -7.16 -35.62 -10.95
CA GLY A 116 -8.38 -35.44 -11.72
C GLY A 116 -9.63 -35.80 -10.92
N ALA A 117 -10.66 -34.99 -11.08
CA ALA A 117 -12.01 -35.18 -10.53
C ALA A 117 -13.02 -35.08 -11.67
N TYR A 118 -13.37 -36.19 -12.33
CA TYR A 118 -14.23 -36.14 -13.53
C TYR A 118 -15.73 -35.93 -13.21
N GLY A 119 -16.11 -36.06 -11.94
CA GLY A 119 -17.51 -35.93 -11.52
C GLY A 119 -17.94 -34.48 -11.29
N GLU A 120 -16.99 -33.56 -11.21
CA GLU A 120 -17.20 -32.14 -10.94
C GLU A 120 -17.97 -31.43 -12.08
N GLU A 121 -18.75 -30.41 -11.70
CA GLU A 121 -19.63 -29.58 -12.54
C GLU A 121 -20.43 -30.35 -13.63
N SER A 122 -21.22 -31.34 -13.22
CA SER A 122 -22.03 -32.15 -14.16
C SER A 122 -21.21 -32.90 -15.22
N GLY A 123 -19.94 -33.24 -14.92
CA GLY A 123 -19.06 -34.02 -15.78
C GLY A 123 -18.14 -33.18 -16.68
N ALA A 124 -17.91 -31.90 -16.36
CA ALA A 124 -16.91 -31.06 -17.04
C ALA A 124 -15.48 -31.49 -16.66
N GLY A 125 -15.28 -31.89 -15.40
CA GLY A 125 -14.06 -32.47 -14.86
C GLY A 125 -12.97 -31.44 -14.57
N SER A 126 -12.44 -31.46 -13.35
CA SER A 126 -11.43 -30.52 -12.86
C SER A 126 -10.05 -31.15 -12.62
N VAL A 127 -9.01 -30.32 -12.72
CA VAL A 127 -7.59 -30.67 -12.50
C VAL A 127 -7.02 -29.81 -11.38
N TYR A 128 -6.59 -30.45 -10.30
CA TYR A 128 -6.01 -29.79 -9.13
C TYR A 128 -4.48 -29.93 -9.15
N ILE A 129 -3.78 -28.83 -8.91
CA ILE A 129 -2.31 -28.73 -8.94
C ILE A 129 -1.84 -28.21 -7.58
N GLN A 130 -0.94 -28.92 -6.91
CA GLN A 130 -0.35 -28.46 -5.64
C GLN A 130 1.15 -28.78 -5.61
N ASP A 131 1.95 -27.80 -5.17
CA ASP A 131 3.42 -27.87 -5.04
C ASP A 131 3.82 -27.52 -3.60
N PRO A 132 4.46 -28.43 -2.84
CA PRO A 132 4.84 -28.20 -1.45
C PRO A 132 6.18 -27.47 -1.23
N ASN A 133 6.89 -27.04 -2.28
CA ASN A 133 8.18 -26.34 -2.19
C ASN A 133 8.25 -25.00 -2.95
N TYR A 134 7.10 -24.42 -3.31
CA TYR A 134 7.00 -23.13 -4.00
C TYR A 134 6.85 -21.97 -3.00
N GLY A 135 7.60 -20.87 -3.15
CA GLY A 135 7.10 -19.56 -2.68
C GLY A 135 8.09 -18.43 -2.42
N HIS A 136 7.64 -17.16 -2.59
CA HIS A 136 8.45 -15.93 -2.52
C HIS A 136 8.69 -15.48 -1.11
N SER A 137 9.95 -15.29 -0.73
CA SER A 137 10.33 -14.68 0.54
C SER A 137 10.00 -13.19 0.50
N ILE A 138 8.90 -12.79 1.14
CA ILE A 138 8.61 -11.40 1.47
C ILE A 138 9.40 -11.09 2.74
N PRO A 139 10.46 -10.27 2.64
CA PRO A 139 11.27 -9.98 3.81
C PRO A 139 10.41 -9.30 4.86
N ARG A 140 10.68 -9.61 6.12
CA ARG A 140 10.00 -8.96 7.24
C ARG A 140 10.13 -7.44 7.13
N ASP A 141 9.04 -6.73 7.39
CA ASP A 141 8.96 -5.26 7.35
C ASP A 141 9.30 -4.62 6.00
N THR A 142 9.23 -5.38 4.90
CA THR A 142 9.54 -4.89 3.56
C THR A 142 8.31 -4.93 2.65
N TYR A 143 8.07 -3.80 1.99
CA TYR A 143 7.00 -3.69 1.00
C TYR A 143 7.43 -4.23 -0.36
N GLU A 144 6.66 -5.18 -0.84
CA GLU A 144 6.92 -5.95 -2.04
C GLU A 144 5.75 -5.77 -3.01
N MET A 145 6.01 -5.32 -4.24
CA MET A 145 4.98 -5.21 -5.27
C MET A 145 4.89 -6.52 -6.04
N VAL A 146 3.72 -7.15 -6.04
CA VAL A 146 3.41 -8.36 -6.81
C VAL A 146 2.29 -8.09 -7.79
N GLY A 147 2.30 -8.73 -8.95
CA GLY A 147 1.09 -8.79 -9.78
C GLY A 147 0.14 -9.86 -9.23
N ILE A 148 -1.16 -9.75 -9.50
CA ILE A 148 -2.09 -10.87 -9.28
C ILE A 148 -2.69 -11.30 -10.61
N PRO A 149 -2.39 -12.53 -11.08
CA PRO A 149 -2.60 -12.90 -12.48
C PRO A 149 -3.84 -13.75 -12.75
N VAL A 150 -4.59 -14.08 -11.70
CA VAL A 150 -5.69 -15.03 -11.78
C VAL A 150 -6.94 -14.41 -11.22
N THR A 151 -8.08 -14.85 -11.74
CA THR A 151 -9.36 -14.56 -11.10
C THR A 151 -9.41 -15.35 -9.81
N VAL A 152 -9.37 -14.65 -8.68
CA VAL A 152 -9.48 -15.26 -7.36
C VAL A 152 -10.96 -15.51 -7.07
N VAL A 153 -11.28 -16.70 -6.55
CA VAL A 153 -12.66 -17.06 -6.21
C VAL A 153 -13.18 -16.11 -5.13
N ASN A 154 -14.27 -15.40 -5.41
CA ASN A 154 -14.82 -14.34 -4.56
C ASN A 154 -13.84 -13.20 -4.22
N GLY A 155 -12.71 -13.10 -4.93
CA GLY A 155 -11.77 -12.00 -4.78
C GLY A 155 -11.04 -11.89 -3.44
N ASP A 156 -11.21 -12.85 -2.55
CA ASP A 156 -10.76 -12.81 -1.17
C ASP A 156 -9.25 -13.07 -1.07
N PRO A 157 -8.43 -12.12 -0.55
CA PRO A 157 -7.00 -12.34 -0.40
C PRO A 157 -6.60 -13.42 0.58
N ALA A 158 -7.44 -13.73 1.58
CA ALA A 158 -7.15 -14.81 2.50
C ALA A 158 -7.16 -16.18 1.79
N THR A 159 -7.88 -16.32 0.68
CA THR A 159 -7.85 -17.55 -0.14
C THR A 159 -6.55 -17.77 -0.90
N LEU A 160 -5.74 -16.72 -1.02
CA LEU A 160 -4.55 -16.69 -1.87
C LEU A 160 -3.26 -16.52 -1.07
N PHE A 161 -3.34 -15.97 0.13
CA PHE A 161 -2.19 -15.70 0.98
C PHE A 161 -2.37 -16.24 2.40
N GLY A 162 -3.59 -16.61 2.78
CA GLY A 162 -3.93 -16.86 4.18
C GLY A 162 -3.13 -18.02 4.77
N ASP A 163 -2.93 -19.10 4.01
CA ASP A 163 -2.16 -20.26 4.46
C ASP A 163 -0.66 -19.97 4.62
N ASP A 164 -0.12 -19.08 3.80
CA ASP A 164 1.27 -18.59 3.91
C ASP A 164 1.50 -17.78 5.17
N PHE A 165 0.52 -16.99 5.59
CA PHE A 165 0.58 -16.15 6.79
C PHE A 165 -0.01 -16.81 8.04
N GLY A 166 -0.03 -18.15 8.08
CA GLY A 166 -0.44 -18.91 9.27
C GLY A 166 -1.96 -18.89 9.53
N ASN A 167 -2.76 -18.81 8.46
CA ASN A 167 -4.22 -18.63 8.45
C ASN A 167 -4.68 -17.36 9.16
N GLN A 168 -3.91 -16.28 9.01
CA GLN A 168 -4.34 -14.96 9.45
C GLN A 168 -5.24 -14.33 8.39
N ASP A 169 -6.20 -13.53 8.82
CA ASP A 169 -7.14 -12.85 7.93
C ASP A 169 -6.42 -11.79 7.09
N ALA A 170 -6.93 -11.55 5.88
CA ALA A 170 -6.43 -10.49 5.02
C ALA A 170 -6.65 -9.12 5.69
N GLY A 171 -5.56 -8.35 5.85
CA GLY A 171 -5.60 -7.05 6.53
C GLY A 171 -5.14 -7.07 7.99
N SER A 172 -4.62 -8.19 8.49
CA SER A 172 -4.01 -8.26 9.82
C SER A 172 -2.92 -7.20 10.05
N GLU A 173 -2.75 -6.75 11.29
CA GLU A 173 -1.63 -5.85 11.66
C GLU A 173 -0.25 -6.51 11.49
N THR A 174 -0.22 -7.84 11.35
CA THR A 174 0.98 -8.65 11.15
C THR A 174 1.25 -8.95 9.68
N TRP A 175 0.31 -8.78 8.75
CA TRP A 175 0.58 -8.78 7.31
C TRP A 175 -0.59 -8.15 6.55
N ARG A 176 -0.28 -7.49 5.44
CA ARG A 176 -1.30 -6.76 4.67
C ARG A 176 -1.01 -6.76 3.19
N VAL A 177 -2.09 -6.60 2.43
CA VAL A 177 -2.07 -6.33 1.00
C VAL A 177 -2.77 -5.01 0.74
N SER A 178 -2.22 -4.20 -0.17
CA SER A 178 -2.78 -2.91 -0.55
C SER A 178 -2.67 -2.70 -2.05
N ARG A 179 -3.66 -2.07 -2.66
CA ARG A 179 -3.66 -1.69 -4.07
C ARG A 179 -3.77 -0.19 -4.19
N TRP A 180 -3.13 0.40 -5.19
CA TRP A 180 -3.43 1.78 -5.53
C TRP A 180 -4.77 1.89 -6.27
N SER A 181 -5.61 2.83 -5.84
CA SER A 181 -6.83 3.24 -6.52
C SER A 181 -6.57 4.48 -7.37
N VAL A 182 -6.61 4.33 -8.70
CA VAL A 182 -6.47 5.47 -9.61
C VAL A 182 -7.66 6.43 -9.47
N ALA A 183 -8.85 5.90 -9.17
CA ALA A 183 -10.06 6.71 -9.02
C ALA A 183 -10.04 7.56 -7.75
N ASN A 184 -9.64 6.97 -6.62
CA ASN A 184 -9.67 7.60 -5.31
C ASN A 184 -8.34 8.25 -4.91
N GLN A 185 -7.30 8.03 -5.72
CA GLN A 185 -5.96 8.57 -5.49
C GLN A 185 -5.40 8.19 -4.11
N GLU A 186 -5.61 6.94 -3.71
CA GLU A 186 -5.17 6.42 -2.42
C GLU A 186 -4.87 4.91 -2.48
N TYR A 187 -4.18 4.39 -1.47
CA TYR A 187 -4.02 2.95 -1.31
C TYR A 187 -5.26 2.38 -0.64
N GLU A 188 -6.00 1.57 -1.40
CA GLU A 188 -7.05 0.72 -0.87
C GLU A 188 -6.39 -0.49 -0.19
N ARG A 189 -6.77 -0.72 1.07
CA ARG A 189 -6.28 -1.86 1.86
C ARG A 189 -7.36 -2.92 1.90
N TYR A 190 -6.95 -4.18 1.85
CA TYR A 190 -7.88 -5.28 2.11
C TYR A 190 -8.10 -5.39 3.62
N ASP A 191 -9.33 -5.19 4.09
CA ASP A 191 -9.75 -5.40 5.48
C ASP A 191 -11.09 -6.17 5.56
N GLU A 192 -11.26 -6.98 6.62
CA GLU A 192 -12.56 -7.59 6.90
C GLU A 192 -13.45 -6.60 7.67
N GLY A 193 -14.19 -5.78 6.91
CA GLY A 193 -15.51 -5.33 7.35
C GLY A 193 -15.61 -3.88 7.81
N GLY A 194 -15.87 -2.99 6.86
CA GLY A 194 -16.59 -1.74 7.13
C GLY A 194 -16.12 -0.53 6.32
N GLY A 195 -16.62 -0.39 5.09
CA GLY A 195 -16.80 0.94 4.49
C GLY A 195 -15.81 1.37 3.40
N ALA A 196 -14.59 0.86 3.32
CA ALA A 196 -13.63 1.26 2.28
C ALA A 196 -12.85 0.06 1.72
N ASN A 197 -13.54 -0.78 0.96
CA ASN A 197 -13.01 -2.04 0.45
C ASN A 197 -12.47 -1.86 -0.99
N PRO A 198 -11.25 -2.32 -1.36
CA PRO A 198 -11.05 -2.80 -2.72
C PRO A 198 -11.83 -4.11 -2.88
N ALA A 199 -12.87 -4.07 -3.72
CA ALA A 199 -13.59 -5.25 -4.14
C ALA A 199 -12.67 -6.16 -4.96
N ASP A 200 -12.47 -7.38 -4.46
CA ASP A 200 -11.91 -8.54 -5.14
C ASP A 200 -10.49 -8.37 -5.72
N PHE A 201 -9.68 -9.43 -5.71
CA PHE A 201 -8.50 -9.46 -6.57
C PHE A 201 -8.90 -9.33 -8.03
N VAL A 202 -8.52 -8.21 -8.64
CA VAL A 202 -8.70 -7.96 -10.07
C VAL A 202 -7.44 -8.40 -10.81
N PRO A 203 -7.56 -9.33 -11.79
CA PRO A 203 -6.41 -9.76 -12.58
C PRO A 203 -5.77 -8.60 -13.33
N GLY A 204 -4.44 -8.62 -13.45
CA GLY A 204 -3.69 -7.61 -14.19
C GLY A 204 -3.26 -6.38 -13.39
N TYR A 205 -3.70 -6.27 -12.13
CA TYR A 205 -3.22 -5.24 -11.23
C TYR A 205 -2.04 -5.73 -10.39
N GLY A 206 -1.21 -4.77 -9.99
CA GLY A 206 -0.19 -4.91 -8.98
C GLY A 206 -0.72 -4.59 -7.59
N TYR A 207 -0.16 -5.25 -6.59
CA TYR A 207 -0.54 -5.18 -5.19
C TYR A 207 0.72 -5.12 -4.34
N TRP A 208 0.75 -4.18 -3.41
CA TRP A 208 1.79 -4.08 -2.40
C TRP A 208 1.49 -5.02 -1.26
N MET A 209 2.50 -5.76 -0.82
CA MET A 209 2.41 -6.67 0.31
C MET A 209 3.50 -6.38 1.32
N VAL A 210 3.21 -6.57 2.60
CA VAL A 210 4.20 -6.50 3.68
C VAL A 210 3.78 -7.40 4.83
N GLN A 211 4.74 -7.91 5.60
CA GLN A 211 4.52 -8.85 6.69
C GLN A 211 5.48 -8.65 7.88
N ASP A 212 5.02 -9.01 9.06
CA ASP A 212 5.72 -9.11 10.36
C ASP A 212 5.41 -10.45 11.09
N VAL A 213 4.78 -11.41 10.40
CA VAL A 213 4.30 -12.67 10.98
C VAL A 213 5.47 -13.56 11.42
N VAL A 214 6.48 -13.70 10.56
CA VAL A 214 7.67 -14.52 10.77
C VAL A 214 8.87 -13.90 10.05
N ASP A 215 10.09 -14.33 10.40
CA ASP A 215 11.27 -13.97 9.62
C ASP A 215 11.11 -14.57 8.21
N ASP A 216 11.18 -13.73 7.18
CA ASP A 216 11.05 -14.01 5.75
C ASP A 216 9.96 -15.04 5.38
N CYS A 217 8.75 -14.57 5.10
CA CYS A 217 7.58 -15.40 4.78
C CYS A 217 7.57 -15.83 3.31
N LYS A 218 7.27 -17.09 3.01
CA LYS A 218 7.11 -17.61 1.64
C LYS A 218 5.65 -17.58 1.23
N ILE A 219 5.32 -17.03 0.06
CA ILE A 219 3.95 -17.06 -0.49
C ILE A 219 3.77 -18.09 -1.61
N ASP A 220 2.66 -18.84 -1.62
CA ASP A 220 2.36 -19.92 -2.56
C ASP A 220 2.03 -19.41 -3.99
N ILE A 221 1.76 -18.11 -4.14
CA ILE A 221 1.82 -17.39 -5.42
C ILE A 221 3.28 -17.15 -5.80
N ALA A 222 3.67 -17.72 -6.94
CA ALA A 222 5.02 -17.64 -7.49
C ALA A 222 5.58 -16.22 -7.60
N VAL A 223 6.55 -15.91 -6.73
CA VAL A 223 7.81 -15.18 -7.00
C VAL A 223 8.86 -15.90 -6.06
N ASP A 224 10.20 -15.83 -6.14
CA ASP A 224 11.11 -16.05 -4.95
C ASP A 224 12.52 -15.51 -5.21
N GLN A 225 13.09 -14.80 -4.22
CA GLN A 225 14.52 -14.62 -4.01
C GLN A 225 14.85 -14.29 -2.53
N GLU A 226 16.03 -14.76 -2.07
CA GLU A 226 16.61 -14.49 -0.75
C GLU A 226 17.88 -13.60 -0.82
N ASP A 227 18.08 -12.86 0.27
CA ASP A 227 19.28 -12.16 0.77
C ASP A 227 19.69 -10.78 0.20
N GLY A 228 19.27 -9.74 0.94
CA GLY A 228 20.24 -8.87 1.62
C GLY A 228 20.62 -7.53 0.96
N HIS A 229 20.11 -6.46 1.57
CA HIS A 229 20.59 -5.07 1.57
C HIS A 229 20.10 -4.10 0.49
N VAL A 230 19.34 -3.09 0.95
CA VAL A 230 19.21 -1.79 0.31
C VAL A 230 20.45 -0.94 0.64
N ALA A 231 21.28 -0.68 -0.36
CA ALA A 231 22.02 0.57 -0.49
C ALA A 231 22.42 0.86 -1.96
N GLN A 232 22.03 2.07 -2.42
CA GLN A 232 22.67 2.89 -3.48
C GLN A 232 22.76 2.24 -4.89
N ASP A 233 21.95 2.57 -5.92
CA ASP A 233 21.73 3.88 -6.53
C ASP A 233 20.56 3.86 -7.57
N ALA A 234 19.51 4.65 -7.34
CA ALA A 234 18.53 5.15 -8.35
C ALA A 234 17.66 4.16 -9.16
N ARG A 235 17.47 2.89 -8.76
CA ARG A 235 16.64 1.90 -9.47
C ARG A 235 15.82 1.04 -8.50
N TYR A 236 14.57 0.73 -8.86
CA TYR A 236 13.87 -0.40 -8.23
C TYR A 236 14.44 -1.69 -8.83
N VAL A 237 14.99 -2.54 -7.98
CA VAL A 237 15.63 -3.78 -8.39
C VAL A 237 14.79 -4.93 -7.90
N ARG A 238 14.41 -5.78 -8.84
CA ARG A 238 13.72 -7.03 -8.62
C ARG A 238 14.63 -8.15 -9.03
N GLU A 239 14.95 -8.95 -8.05
CA GLU A 239 15.67 -10.17 -8.21
C GLU A 239 14.75 -11.21 -8.87
N LEU A 240 15.24 -11.92 -9.90
CA LEU A 240 14.45 -12.82 -10.73
C LEU A 240 14.82 -14.28 -10.52
N GLU A 241 13.79 -15.10 -10.57
CA GLU A 241 13.87 -16.53 -10.67
C GLU A 241 14.58 -16.93 -11.97
N SER A 242 15.71 -17.63 -11.82
CA SER A 242 16.44 -18.19 -12.95
C SER A 242 15.86 -19.53 -13.36
N ARG A 243 16.06 -19.90 -14.62
CA ARG A 243 15.71 -21.21 -15.15
C ARG A 243 16.71 -22.27 -14.67
N SER A 244 16.75 -22.56 -13.38
CA SER A 244 17.64 -23.58 -12.80
C SER A 244 16.87 -24.84 -12.41
N GLY A 245 17.41 -26.01 -12.72
CA GLY A 245 16.83 -27.31 -12.31
C GLY A 245 15.40 -27.54 -12.79
N GLU A 246 14.43 -27.43 -11.87
CA GLU A 246 13.02 -27.71 -12.13
C GLU A 246 12.17 -26.47 -12.43
N ASN A 247 12.80 -25.31 -12.24
CA ASN A 247 12.24 -23.99 -12.37
C ASN A 247 11.99 -23.61 -13.84
N ARG A 248 10.86 -22.94 -14.11
CA ARG A 248 10.52 -22.46 -15.46
C ARG A 248 11.10 -21.06 -15.74
N GLY A 249 11.61 -20.37 -14.72
CA GLY A 249 12.11 -18.99 -14.78
C GLY A 249 10.99 -17.99 -15.00
N VAL A 250 9.77 -18.27 -14.52
CA VAL A 250 8.59 -17.45 -14.86
C VAL A 250 8.40 -16.44 -13.73
N ASN A 251 8.58 -15.17 -14.06
CA ASN A 251 8.62 -14.11 -13.08
C ASN A 251 7.42 -13.18 -13.22
N GLN A 252 6.75 -12.92 -12.10
CA GLN A 252 5.67 -11.95 -12.02
C GLN A 252 6.16 -10.65 -11.41
N LEU A 253 5.82 -9.56 -12.08
CA LEU A 253 6.22 -8.23 -11.68
C LEU A 253 5.03 -7.30 -11.87
N ALA A 254 5.09 -6.14 -11.23
CA ALA A 254 4.22 -5.03 -11.57
C ALA A 254 5.04 -3.76 -11.66
N ASN A 255 4.48 -2.75 -12.32
CA ASN A 255 5.02 -1.42 -12.27
C ASN A 255 5.05 -0.92 -10.82
N PRO A 256 6.24 -0.68 -10.21
CA PRO A 256 6.35 -0.19 -8.83
C PRO A 256 6.22 1.34 -8.74
N PHE A 257 5.97 2.02 -9.87
CA PHE A 257 5.89 3.46 -9.95
C PHE A 257 4.44 3.93 -10.09
N HIS A 258 4.16 5.09 -9.53
CA HIS A 258 2.89 5.81 -9.64
C HIS A 258 2.68 6.49 -11.01
N TYR A 259 3.45 6.11 -12.02
CA TYR A 259 3.36 6.61 -13.39
C TYR A 259 3.62 5.46 -14.37
N SER A 260 3.04 5.55 -15.57
CA SER A 260 3.35 4.59 -16.63
C SER A 260 4.82 4.71 -17.02
N TYR A 261 5.56 3.60 -17.02
CA TYR A 261 6.99 3.62 -17.32
C TYR A 261 7.29 2.95 -18.67
N ASP A 262 8.18 3.58 -19.46
CA ASP A 262 8.74 2.93 -20.64
C ASP A 262 9.86 2.00 -20.23
N TRP A 263 9.43 0.76 -20.10
CA TRP A 263 10.18 -0.40 -19.68
C TRP A 263 11.34 -0.80 -20.61
N ARG A 264 11.47 -0.23 -21.82
CA ARG A 264 12.71 -0.36 -22.62
C ARG A 264 13.92 0.27 -21.93
N ASN A 265 13.67 1.19 -20.99
CA ASN A 265 14.71 1.79 -20.18
C ASN A 265 15.18 0.89 -19.04
N THR A 266 14.48 -0.24 -18.80
CA THR A 266 14.94 -1.25 -17.85
C THR A 266 16.14 -2.04 -18.36
N SER A 267 16.78 -2.75 -17.44
CA SER A 267 17.94 -3.58 -17.74
C SER A 267 17.94 -4.83 -16.87
N PHE A 268 18.58 -5.89 -17.36
CA PHE A 268 18.84 -7.09 -16.58
C PHE A 268 20.30 -7.07 -16.16
N TYR A 269 20.56 -7.28 -14.87
CA TYR A 269 21.89 -7.53 -14.37
C TYR A 269 22.03 -8.99 -14.01
N ASN A 270 22.96 -9.67 -14.64
CA ASN A 270 23.31 -11.03 -14.31
C ASN A 270 24.36 -11.00 -13.20
N SER A 271 23.98 -11.39 -11.99
CA SER A 271 24.87 -11.40 -10.82
C SER A 271 25.90 -12.54 -10.91
N THR A 272 25.64 -13.58 -11.71
CA THR A 272 26.59 -14.68 -11.95
C THR A 272 27.74 -14.25 -12.87
N THR A 273 27.44 -13.46 -13.91
CA THR A 273 28.46 -12.99 -14.88
C THR A 273 28.90 -11.55 -14.66
N GLU A 274 28.30 -10.85 -13.70
CA GLU A 274 28.48 -9.42 -13.42
C GLU A 274 28.21 -8.50 -14.64
N GLU A 275 27.35 -8.92 -15.57
CA GLU A 275 27.02 -8.16 -16.78
C GLU A 275 25.64 -7.48 -16.67
N THR A 276 25.51 -6.25 -17.17
CA THR A 276 24.20 -5.61 -17.36
C THR A 276 23.85 -5.56 -18.85
N LYS A 277 22.62 -5.92 -19.22
CA LYS A 277 22.10 -5.84 -20.59
C LYS A 277 20.77 -5.10 -20.64
N SER A 278 20.52 -4.41 -21.76
CA SER A 278 19.17 -3.92 -22.08
C SER A 278 18.21 -5.10 -22.26
N ILE A 279 16.90 -4.84 -22.27
CA ILE A 279 15.92 -5.92 -22.50
C ILE A 279 16.11 -6.63 -23.84
N ALA A 280 16.39 -5.87 -24.91
CA ALA A 280 16.64 -6.42 -26.24
C ALA A 280 17.93 -7.25 -26.30
N ASP A 281 18.99 -6.79 -25.64
CA ASP A 281 20.26 -7.53 -25.57
C ASP A 281 20.14 -8.77 -24.69
N ALA A 282 19.38 -8.70 -23.59
CA ALA A 282 19.10 -9.83 -22.71
C ALA A 282 18.29 -10.92 -23.43
N ALA A 283 17.25 -10.53 -24.18
CA ALA A 283 16.49 -11.46 -25.02
C ALA A 283 17.37 -12.09 -26.10
N THR A 284 18.19 -11.30 -26.79
CA THR A 284 19.14 -11.79 -27.80
C THR A 284 20.17 -12.75 -27.20
N ALA A 285 20.58 -12.52 -25.96
CA ALA A 285 21.49 -13.38 -25.20
C ALA A 285 20.83 -14.64 -24.61
N ASN A 286 19.52 -14.86 -24.84
CA ASN A 286 18.71 -15.91 -24.21
C ASN A 286 18.76 -15.86 -22.67
N TRP A 287 18.88 -14.66 -22.09
CA TRP A 287 18.66 -14.47 -20.66
C TRP A 287 17.18 -14.53 -20.34
N ILE A 288 16.35 -14.00 -21.24
CA ILE A 288 14.89 -13.91 -21.11
C ILE A 288 14.21 -14.20 -22.44
N ASN A 289 12.89 -14.39 -22.40
CA ASN A 289 12.04 -14.40 -23.58
C ASN A 289 11.90 -12.96 -24.13
N GLY A 290 11.77 -12.84 -25.45
CA GLY A 290 11.54 -11.55 -26.12
C GLY A 290 10.09 -11.06 -26.02
N TYR A 291 9.27 -11.71 -25.22
CA TYR A 291 7.86 -11.38 -24.98
C TYR A 291 7.60 -11.36 -23.47
N GLY A 292 6.67 -10.51 -23.06
CA GLY A 292 6.02 -10.58 -21.76
C GLY A 292 4.51 -10.69 -21.95
N TYR A 293 3.79 -10.85 -20.85
CA TYR A 293 2.37 -11.14 -20.86
C TYR A 293 1.63 -10.19 -19.93
N THR A 294 0.67 -9.44 -20.45
CA THR A 294 -0.19 -8.53 -19.68
C THR A 294 -1.63 -9.00 -19.73
N TRP A 295 -2.46 -8.54 -18.80
CA TRP A 295 -3.87 -8.91 -18.75
C TRP A 295 -4.72 -7.93 -19.57
N ASP A 296 -5.51 -8.45 -20.49
CA ASP A 296 -6.54 -7.68 -21.21
C ASP A 296 -7.87 -7.84 -20.48
N SER A 297 -8.31 -6.79 -19.79
CA SER A 297 -9.54 -6.78 -19.00
C SER A 297 -10.80 -6.83 -19.86
N ASP A 298 -10.78 -6.26 -21.07
CA ASP A 298 -11.91 -6.29 -22.00
C ASP A 298 -12.10 -7.70 -22.58
N ALA A 299 -11.00 -8.39 -22.85
CA ALA A 299 -11.00 -9.75 -23.40
C ALA A 299 -10.95 -10.86 -22.34
N ASN A 300 -10.74 -10.51 -21.06
CA ASN A 300 -10.60 -11.42 -19.93
C ASN A 300 -9.57 -12.54 -20.19
N GLN A 301 -8.39 -12.17 -20.72
CA GLN A 301 -7.32 -13.12 -21.05
C GLN A 301 -5.95 -12.46 -21.04
N TYR A 302 -4.90 -13.28 -20.95
CA TYR A 302 -3.53 -12.82 -21.18
C TYR A 302 -3.26 -12.52 -22.65
N VAL A 303 -2.59 -11.40 -22.88
CA VAL A 303 -2.09 -10.99 -24.18
C VAL A 303 -0.56 -10.94 -24.17
N THR A 304 0.05 -11.55 -25.19
CA THR A 304 1.49 -11.47 -25.42
C THR A 304 1.86 -10.11 -26.00
N VAL A 305 2.81 -9.45 -25.36
CA VAL A 305 3.39 -8.20 -25.83
C VAL A 305 4.82 -8.51 -26.26
N ASN A 306 5.23 -8.08 -27.46
CA ASN A 306 6.62 -8.26 -27.91
C ASN A 306 7.48 -7.22 -27.21
N TRP A 307 8.42 -7.70 -26.41
CA TRP A 307 9.13 -6.87 -25.47
C TRP A 307 10.42 -6.21 -26.01
N THR A 308 10.65 -6.32 -27.31
CA THR A 308 11.90 -5.92 -27.98
C THR A 308 11.69 -4.98 -29.18
N GLY A 309 10.44 -4.63 -29.52
CA GLY A 309 10.11 -3.80 -30.69
C GLY A 309 10.10 -2.29 -30.43
N GLU A 310 9.62 -1.50 -31.40
CA GLU A 310 9.57 -0.02 -31.33
C GLU A 310 8.17 0.61 -31.08
N GLU A 311 7.06 -0.14 -31.21
CA GLU A 311 5.69 0.37 -31.07
C GLU A 311 5.00 -0.02 -29.73
N ASN A 312 4.48 0.98 -28.99
CA ASN A 312 3.59 0.92 -27.80
C ASN A 312 4.12 0.19 -26.55
N TYR A 313 4.79 0.95 -25.66
CA TYR A 313 5.66 0.40 -24.63
C TYR A 313 5.63 1.15 -23.31
N THR A 314 4.45 1.39 -22.76
CA THR A 314 4.35 1.78 -21.35
C THR A 314 3.65 0.67 -20.61
N ILE A 315 4.17 0.30 -19.46
CA ILE A 315 3.41 -0.49 -18.49
C ILE A 315 2.75 0.54 -17.60
N ASP A 316 1.43 0.50 -17.54
CA ASP A 316 0.68 1.51 -16.85
C ASP A 316 0.93 1.45 -15.34
N THR A 317 0.63 2.56 -14.69
CA THR A 317 0.74 2.71 -13.24
C THR A 317 0.14 1.49 -12.53
N TRP A 318 0.98 0.78 -11.77
CA TRP A 318 0.63 -0.44 -11.03
C TRP A 318 0.12 -1.61 -11.86
N GLU A 319 0.32 -1.63 -13.18
CA GLU A 319 -0.05 -2.76 -14.02
C GLU A 319 0.89 -3.95 -13.77
N GLY A 320 0.31 -5.14 -13.62
CA GLY A 320 1.00 -6.41 -13.43
C GLY A 320 1.28 -7.14 -14.74
N PHE A 321 2.40 -7.85 -14.82
CA PHE A 321 2.85 -8.57 -16.01
C PHE A 321 3.72 -9.79 -15.69
N TRP A 322 3.89 -10.65 -16.70
CA TRP A 322 4.80 -11.79 -16.66
C TRP A 322 5.99 -11.62 -17.61
N LEU A 323 7.12 -12.19 -17.23
CA LEU A 323 8.25 -12.45 -18.12
C LEU A 323 8.85 -13.83 -17.87
N ASP A 324 9.42 -14.43 -18.91
CA ASP A 324 10.21 -15.66 -18.76
C ASP A 324 11.71 -15.34 -18.76
N VAL A 325 12.42 -15.88 -17.79
CA VAL A 325 13.87 -16.01 -17.71
C VAL A 325 14.24 -17.37 -18.29
N LEU A 326 15.15 -17.37 -19.26
CA LEU A 326 15.54 -18.56 -20.02
C LEU A 326 16.89 -19.15 -19.58
N THR A 327 17.62 -18.42 -18.73
CA THR A 327 18.97 -18.76 -18.28
C THR A 327 18.98 -19.29 -16.85
N GLU A 328 19.91 -20.19 -16.52
CA GLU A 328 20.10 -20.69 -15.15
C GLU A 328 20.81 -19.67 -14.23
N ASN A 329 21.37 -18.60 -14.81
CA ASN A 329 22.07 -17.56 -14.06
C ASN A 329 21.08 -16.71 -13.25
N ALA A 330 21.49 -16.29 -12.06
CA ALA A 330 20.73 -15.32 -11.27
C ALA A 330 20.70 -13.96 -12.00
N LEU A 331 19.49 -13.45 -12.23
CA LEU A 331 19.25 -12.18 -12.90
C LEU A 331 18.49 -11.23 -11.98
N GLN A 332 18.86 -9.96 -12.01
CA GLN A 332 18.13 -8.84 -11.45
C GLN A 332 17.44 -8.07 -12.58
N PHE A 333 16.12 -7.97 -12.56
CA PHE A 333 15.35 -6.96 -13.26
C PHE A 333 15.53 -5.59 -12.60
N ARG A 334 16.11 -4.64 -13.31
CA ARG A 334 16.36 -3.29 -12.78
C ARG A 334 15.48 -2.30 -13.52
N PHE A 335 14.41 -1.88 -12.85
CA PHE A 335 13.58 -0.78 -13.31
C PHE A 335 14.42 0.49 -13.27
N LYS A 336 14.61 1.10 -14.44
CA LYS A 336 15.24 2.40 -14.52
C LYS A 336 14.14 3.46 -14.67
N PRO A 337 14.01 4.37 -13.69
CA PRO A 337 13.18 5.54 -13.83
C PRO A 337 13.67 6.31 -15.04
N ILE A 338 12.75 6.70 -15.91
CA ILE A 338 13.06 7.71 -16.91
C ILE A 338 13.05 9.02 -16.15
N GLY A 339 14.06 9.86 -16.34
CA GLY A 339 13.92 11.28 -16.06
C GLY A 339 12.77 11.79 -16.92
N TYR A 340 11.57 11.82 -16.35
CA TYR A 340 10.37 12.33 -16.99
C TYR A 340 10.56 13.84 -17.16
N GLU A 341 10.91 14.28 -18.37
CA GLU A 341 11.15 15.70 -18.71
C GLU A 341 9.88 16.48 -19.08
N GLY A 342 8.69 15.90 -18.94
CA GLY A 342 7.44 16.62 -19.13
C GLY A 342 6.49 16.21 -18.04
N GLY A 343 6.14 17.12 -17.13
CA GLY A 343 5.32 16.87 -15.95
C GLY A 343 4.06 16.04 -16.18
N LEU A 344 3.59 15.52 -15.04
CA LEU A 344 2.35 14.78 -14.82
C LEU A 344 1.24 15.15 -15.81
N ILE A 345 0.73 14.17 -16.55
CA ILE A 345 -0.69 14.19 -16.92
C ILE A 345 -1.27 12.81 -16.64
N ALA A 346 -1.93 12.69 -15.49
CA ALA A 346 -3.13 11.88 -15.30
C ALA A 346 -4.22 12.82 -14.76
N PRO A 347 -5.50 12.52 -15.01
CA PRO A 347 -6.54 13.49 -15.39
C PRO A 347 -6.82 14.58 -14.36
N GLU A 348 -7.40 15.70 -14.82
CA GLU A 348 -8.12 16.69 -13.99
C GLU A 348 -9.19 15.97 -13.13
N GLY A 349 -8.75 15.37 -12.02
CA GLY A 349 -9.57 14.79 -10.97
C GLY A 349 -9.69 15.82 -9.85
N GLN A 350 -10.90 16.06 -9.40
CA GLN A 350 -11.27 17.30 -8.73
C GLN A 350 -10.65 17.43 -7.34
N ASN A 351 -9.86 18.49 -7.16
CA ASN A 351 -9.74 19.21 -5.91
C ASN A 351 -11.14 19.68 -5.45
N ASN A 352 -11.88 18.83 -4.76
CA ASN A 352 -12.99 19.29 -3.93
C ASN A 352 -12.73 18.76 -2.51
N PRO A 353 -12.42 19.63 -1.53
CA PRO A 353 -12.56 19.25 -0.13
C PRO A 353 -14.02 18.89 0.07
N GLY A 354 -14.26 17.60 0.26
CA GLY A 354 -15.59 17.05 0.40
C GLY A 354 -15.80 16.64 1.85
N HIS A 355 -16.87 17.15 2.43
CA HIS A 355 -17.53 16.48 3.55
C HIS A 355 -17.65 14.99 3.19
N ARG A 356 -17.17 14.09 4.05
CA ARG A 356 -17.36 12.66 3.79
C ARG A 356 -18.86 12.36 3.83
N ASP A 357 -19.32 11.47 2.95
CA ASP A 357 -20.72 11.03 2.83
C ASP A 357 -21.12 10.04 3.96
N ASP A 358 -20.32 9.96 5.02
CA ASP A 358 -20.48 9.10 6.20
C ASP A 358 -21.39 9.70 7.28
N GLY A 359 -21.58 11.02 7.27
CA GLY A 359 -22.41 11.73 8.25
C GLY A 359 -21.66 11.97 9.56
N ASP A 360 -21.89 13.14 10.14
CA ASP A 360 -21.22 13.75 11.32
C ASP A 360 -19.78 14.24 11.07
N ASP A 361 -19.60 15.57 10.96
CA ASP A 361 -18.36 16.35 11.15
C ASP A 361 -17.04 15.80 10.56
N SER A 362 -17.13 14.99 9.49
CA SER A 362 -15.98 14.41 8.78
C SER A 362 -15.59 15.25 7.57
N TRP A 363 -14.29 15.57 7.44
CA TRP A 363 -13.73 16.28 6.29
C TRP A 363 -12.33 15.79 5.94
N GLU A 364 -11.92 15.95 4.69
CA GLU A 364 -10.57 15.64 4.23
C GLU A 364 -10.08 16.61 3.15
N PHE A 365 -8.76 16.72 3.00
CA PHE A 365 -8.14 17.36 1.85
C PHE A 365 -6.70 16.89 1.62
N ASN A 366 -6.21 17.07 0.40
CA ASN A 366 -4.84 16.71 0.02
C ASN A 366 -3.86 17.85 0.34
N LEU A 367 -2.69 17.47 0.84
CA LEU A 367 -1.47 18.26 0.78
C LEU A 367 -0.65 17.78 -0.43
N GLN A 368 -0.34 18.69 -1.34
CA GLN A 368 0.40 18.38 -2.56
C GLN A 368 1.76 19.07 -2.54
N LEU A 369 2.83 18.32 -2.71
CA LEU A 369 4.19 18.81 -2.79
C LEU A 369 4.69 18.68 -4.22
N MET A 370 5.29 19.73 -4.78
CA MET A 370 5.87 19.69 -6.12
C MET A 370 7.17 20.47 -6.22
N SER A 371 8.06 20.11 -7.14
CA SER A 371 9.14 20.98 -7.57
C SER A 371 8.58 22.15 -8.38
N ALA A 372 9.21 23.32 -8.31
CA ALA A 372 8.74 24.53 -9.00
C ALA A 372 8.73 24.40 -10.54
N ASN A 373 9.53 23.48 -11.09
CA ASN A 373 9.52 23.12 -12.50
C ASN A 373 8.40 22.13 -12.89
N GLY A 374 7.67 21.59 -11.91
CA GLY A 374 6.58 20.64 -12.12
C GLY A 374 7.04 19.27 -12.62
N ASN A 375 8.27 18.84 -12.31
CA ASN A 375 8.79 17.54 -12.72
C ASN A 375 8.70 16.47 -11.63
N TYR A 376 8.68 16.86 -10.35
CA TYR A 376 8.65 15.96 -9.20
C TYR A 376 7.50 16.35 -8.30
N HIS A 377 6.63 15.41 -7.94
CA HIS A 377 5.44 15.70 -7.15
C HIS A 377 5.11 14.54 -6.21
N ASP A 378 4.44 14.89 -5.12
CA ASP A 378 3.71 14.03 -4.21
C ASP A 378 2.37 14.72 -3.95
N ASP A 379 1.33 14.31 -4.67
CA ASP A 379 0.01 14.93 -4.74
C ASP A 379 -1.08 14.16 -3.96
N HIS A 380 -0.65 13.16 -3.20
CA HIS A 380 -1.50 12.10 -2.68
C HIS A 380 -1.59 12.06 -1.15
N SER A 381 -0.81 12.89 -0.47
CA SER A 381 -0.84 12.91 0.98
C SER A 381 -2.14 13.54 1.48
N LYS A 382 -2.96 12.79 2.21
CA LYS A 382 -4.25 13.26 2.73
C LYS A 382 -4.20 13.47 4.23
N ILE A 383 -4.96 14.47 4.67
CA ILE A 383 -5.32 14.64 6.07
C ILE A 383 -6.82 14.79 6.18
N GLY A 384 -7.36 14.39 7.32
CA GLY A 384 -8.78 14.56 7.57
C GLY A 384 -9.18 14.25 8.99
N ILE A 385 -10.44 14.54 9.25
CA ILE A 385 -11.17 14.10 10.43
C ILE A 385 -12.25 13.14 9.97
N ALA A 386 -12.40 12.02 10.67
CA ALA A 386 -13.53 11.13 10.50
C ALA A 386 -14.14 10.77 11.87
N SER A 387 -15.46 10.59 11.91
CA SER A 387 -16.19 10.29 13.15
C SER A 387 -15.87 8.90 13.73
N ASP A 388 -15.39 7.98 12.89
CA ASP A 388 -14.97 6.62 13.22
C ASP A 388 -13.44 6.41 13.23
N ALA A 389 -12.65 7.47 13.02
CA ALA A 389 -11.20 7.43 13.10
C ALA A 389 -10.67 7.52 14.55
N ASN A 390 -9.43 7.05 14.75
CA ASN A 390 -8.62 7.21 15.94
C ASN A 390 -7.60 8.34 15.73
N ASP A 391 -7.09 8.95 16.80
CA ASP A 391 -5.97 9.89 16.70
C ASP A 391 -4.61 9.17 16.58
N GLY A 392 -4.56 7.85 16.78
CA GLY A 392 -3.42 6.98 16.44
C GLY A 392 -3.68 6.15 15.20
N TYR A 393 -2.89 5.09 14.98
CA TYR A 393 -3.05 4.21 13.81
C TYR A 393 -4.46 3.57 13.70
N ASP A 394 -5.08 3.68 12.52
CA ASP A 394 -6.29 2.95 12.16
C ASP A 394 -6.39 2.59 10.65
N TYR A 395 -7.59 2.20 10.20
CA TYR A 395 -7.85 1.80 8.82
C TYR A 395 -7.99 2.97 7.83
N HIS A 396 -8.23 4.20 8.31
CA HIS A 396 -8.27 5.41 7.50
C HIS A 396 -6.87 5.92 7.15
N ASP A 397 -5.88 5.60 7.98
CA ASP A 397 -4.49 5.90 7.66
C ASP A 397 -4.02 5.08 6.46
N ALA A 398 -3.04 5.59 5.71
CA ALA A 398 -2.39 4.86 4.62
C ALA A 398 -0.88 4.94 4.82
N PHE A 399 -0.10 3.88 4.60
CA PHE A 399 1.35 3.95 4.82
C PHE A 399 2.04 4.70 3.68
N ALA A 400 3.06 5.50 4.03
CA ALA A 400 3.90 6.17 3.05
C ALA A 400 4.97 5.21 2.52
N PHE A 401 4.89 4.93 1.22
CA PHE A 401 5.90 4.16 0.53
C PHE A 401 7.12 5.02 0.24
N THR A 402 8.32 4.51 0.47
CA THR A 402 9.53 5.26 0.09
C THR A 402 9.67 5.25 -1.42
N PRO A 403 9.78 6.42 -2.10
CA PRO A 403 10.00 6.46 -3.53
C PRO A 403 11.24 5.64 -3.90
N VAL A 404 11.03 4.68 -4.80
CA VAL A 404 12.05 3.69 -5.20
C VAL A 404 13.13 4.27 -6.12
N SER A 405 13.02 5.56 -6.46
CA SER A 405 13.89 6.24 -7.42
C SER A 405 14.15 7.69 -7.05
N ARG A 406 15.36 8.16 -7.32
CA ARG A 406 15.79 9.56 -7.22
C ARG A 406 16.03 10.17 -8.60
N PRO A 407 15.89 11.50 -8.78
CA PRO A 407 15.41 12.46 -7.78
C PRO A 407 13.92 12.32 -7.47
N TYR A 408 13.51 12.67 -6.26
CA TYR A 408 12.11 12.65 -5.82
C TYR A 408 11.83 13.71 -4.76
N VAL A 409 10.54 14.03 -4.63
CA VAL A 409 9.97 14.72 -3.46
C VAL A 409 9.00 13.77 -2.78
N GLN A 410 8.86 13.87 -1.47
CA GLN A 410 7.92 13.08 -0.69
C GLN A 410 7.40 13.89 0.50
N LEU A 411 6.11 13.78 0.78
CA LEU A 411 5.46 14.20 2.02
C LEU A 411 4.99 12.94 2.75
N PHE A 412 5.21 12.85 4.06
CA PHE A 412 4.63 11.79 4.89
C PHE A 412 4.43 12.24 6.33
N PHE A 413 3.51 11.62 7.05
CA PHE A 413 3.23 11.82 8.47
C PHE A 413 4.02 10.79 9.30
N PRO A 414 4.98 11.20 10.15
CA PRO A 414 5.69 10.27 11.03
C PRO A 414 4.78 9.80 12.16
N TYR A 415 5.02 8.57 12.63
CA TYR A 415 4.32 8.01 13.77
C TYR A 415 5.28 7.26 14.68
N ASP A 416 5.32 7.67 15.94
CA ASP A 416 6.25 7.19 16.98
C ASP A 416 5.63 6.11 17.90
N GLY A 417 4.40 5.67 17.63
CA GLY A 417 3.81 4.53 18.36
C GLY A 417 4.34 3.18 17.87
N ASP A 418 4.06 2.13 18.64
CA ASP A 418 4.43 0.75 18.32
C ASP A 418 3.58 0.21 17.15
N VAL A 419 3.78 0.71 15.92
CA VAL A 419 3.21 0.10 14.71
C VAL A 419 4.18 -0.91 14.17
N VAL A 420 3.63 -2.07 13.87
CA VAL A 420 4.37 -3.24 13.46
C VAL A 420 5.04 -3.06 12.07
N LEU A 421 4.37 -2.39 11.13
CA LEU A 421 4.74 -2.50 9.70
C LEU A 421 5.31 -1.22 9.03
N SER A 422 5.17 -0.02 9.61
CA SER A 422 5.90 1.21 9.20
C SER A 422 5.60 2.38 10.15
N SER A 423 6.57 3.27 10.35
CA SER A 423 6.45 4.50 11.15
C SER A 423 6.08 5.75 10.33
N ARG A 424 5.57 5.57 9.10
CA ARG A 424 5.27 6.68 8.17
C ARG A 424 3.97 6.46 7.43
N PHE A 425 3.14 7.49 7.36
CA PHE A 425 1.85 7.49 6.69
C PHE A 425 1.77 8.49 5.53
N THR A 426 1.05 8.15 4.47
CA THR A 426 0.66 9.06 3.39
C THR A 426 -0.72 9.65 3.65
N ASN A 427 -1.60 8.93 4.34
CA ASN A 427 -2.87 9.48 4.83
C ASN A 427 -2.86 9.39 6.34
N ASP A 428 -3.25 10.47 7.00
CA ASP A 428 -3.34 10.55 8.47
C ASP A 428 -4.70 11.15 8.84
N PHE A 429 -5.61 10.29 9.30
CA PHE A 429 -6.94 10.69 9.75
C PHE A 429 -6.99 10.71 11.28
N ARG A 430 -7.74 11.66 11.82
CA ARG A 430 -7.94 11.79 13.26
C ARG A 430 -9.42 11.68 13.59
N SER A 431 -9.73 11.28 14.81
CA SER A 431 -11.10 11.31 15.33
C SER A 431 -11.68 12.72 15.28
N ASN A 432 -12.99 12.87 15.45
CA ASN A 432 -13.62 14.18 15.63
C ASN A 432 -13.53 14.73 17.08
N GLU A 433 -12.82 14.05 18.00
CA GLU A 433 -12.68 14.49 19.40
C GLU A 433 -11.48 15.44 19.59
N PHE A 434 -11.71 16.72 19.88
CA PHE A 434 -10.63 17.68 20.09
C PHE A 434 -10.19 17.75 21.57
N GLU A 435 -9.13 17.04 21.93
CA GLU A 435 -8.46 17.25 23.21
C GLU A 435 -7.88 18.68 23.27
N ASN A 436 -8.39 19.52 24.18
CA ASN A 436 -7.99 20.94 24.33
C ASN A 436 -8.34 21.86 23.15
N GLY A 437 -9.22 21.44 22.23
CA GLY A 437 -9.70 22.28 21.12
C GLY A 437 -8.74 22.40 19.93
N VAL A 438 -7.64 21.64 19.91
CA VAL A 438 -6.66 21.62 18.81
C VAL A 438 -6.31 20.18 18.44
N LYS A 439 -6.18 19.90 17.15
CA LYS A 439 -5.55 18.70 16.60
C LYS A 439 -4.32 19.09 15.81
N GLU A 440 -3.31 18.24 15.84
CA GLU A 440 -2.03 18.48 15.20
C GLU A 440 -1.64 17.31 14.32
N TRP A 441 -1.12 17.62 13.14
CA TRP A 441 -0.47 16.68 12.23
C TRP A 441 0.98 17.13 12.07
N GLU A 442 1.90 16.33 12.59
CA GLU A 442 3.29 16.44 12.16
C GLU A 442 3.42 15.82 10.77
N PHE A 443 4.14 16.46 9.86
CA PHE A 443 4.52 15.84 8.61
C PHE A 443 5.91 16.29 8.17
N VAL A 444 6.55 15.42 7.40
CA VAL A 444 7.93 15.57 6.97
C VAL A 444 7.96 15.64 5.46
N VAL A 445 8.64 16.66 4.94
CA VAL A 445 9.00 16.75 3.53
C VAL A 445 10.44 16.29 3.35
N ARG A 446 10.64 15.34 2.43
CA ARG A 446 11.96 14.91 1.96
C ARG A 446 12.12 15.23 0.49
N ALA A 447 13.29 15.72 0.13
CA ALA A 447 13.73 15.82 -1.25
C ALA A 447 15.08 15.15 -1.41
N SER A 448 15.23 14.35 -2.47
CA SER A 448 16.48 13.67 -2.75
C SER A 448 16.99 14.01 -4.14
N ASP A 449 18.30 14.30 -4.22
CA ASP A 449 19.01 14.66 -5.45
C ASP A 449 18.40 15.88 -6.17
N LEU A 450 17.83 16.81 -5.37
CA LEU A 450 17.19 18.06 -5.81
C LEU A 450 17.87 19.30 -5.20
N ASP A 451 19.16 19.22 -4.93
CA ASP A 451 19.91 20.31 -4.29
C ASP A 451 19.75 21.64 -5.06
N GLY A 452 19.15 22.64 -4.39
CA GLY A 452 18.95 23.99 -4.95
C GLY A 452 17.68 24.17 -5.79
N GLU A 453 16.85 23.13 -5.96
CA GLU A 453 15.51 23.28 -6.54
C GLU A 453 14.57 23.97 -5.53
N GLU A 454 13.56 24.70 -6.03
CA GLU A 454 12.47 25.22 -5.21
C GLU A 454 11.33 24.19 -5.18
N LEU A 455 10.75 23.98 -4.01
CA LEU A 455 9.56 23.17 -3.78
C LEU A 455 8.37 24.06 -3.44
N VAL A 456 7.18 23.59 -3.81
CA VAL A 456 5.90 24.24 -3.59
C VAL A 456 5.00 23.22 -2.90
N LEU A 457 4.59 23.53 -1.67
CA LEU A 457 3.53 22.82 -0.97
C LEU A 457 2.21 23.56 -1.24
N THR A 458 1.19 22.86 -1.73
CA THR A 458 -0.11 23.41 -2.10
C THR A 458 -1.24 22.61 -1.45
N TRP A 459 -2.37 23.27 -1.24
CA TRP A 459 -3.61 22.67 -0.73
C TRP A 459 -4.82 23.27 -1.46
N PRO A 460 -5.96 22.55 -1.53
CA PRO A 460 -7.15 23.06 -2.21
C PRO A 460 -7.78 24.24 -1.45
N ASN A 461 -8.74 24.91 -2.08
CA ASN A 461 -9.59 25.85 -1.36
C ASN A 461 -10.47 25.08 -0.37
N ILE A 462 -10.23 25.25 0.92
CA ILE A 462 -10.91 24.55 2.02
C ILE A 462 -12.24 25.20 2.46
N ASP A 463 -12.89 25.99 1.61
CA ASP A 463 -14.24 26.53 1.85
C ASP A 463 -15.30 25.45 2.07
N GLY A 464 -15.04 24.21 1.64
CA GLY A 464 -15.89 23.04 1.90
C GLY A 464 -15.79 22.47 3.33
N ILE A 465 -14.79 22.88 4.11
CA ILE A 465 -14.62 22.53 5.52
C ILE A 465 -15.31 23.58 6.38
N GLU A 466 -16.04 23.17 7.42
CA GLU A 466 -16.81 24.04 8.30
C GLU A 466 -15.96 25.17 8.89
N ILE A 467 -16.55 26.36 9.03
CA ILE A 467 -15.83 27.58 9.41
C ILE A 467 -15.27 27.52 10.85
N GLU A 468 -15.78 26.58 11.65
CA GLU A 468 -15.34 26.26 13.01
C GLU A 468 -13.95 25.63 13.04
N TYR A 469 -13.45 25.09 11.92
CA TYR A 469 -12.10 24.56 11.77
C TYR A 469 -11.14 25.62 11.24
N PHE A 470 -10.05 25.85 11.98
CA PHE A 470 -9.00 26.82 11.68
C PHE A 470 -7.65 26.10 11.46
N PRO A 471 -7.38 25.64 10.22
CA PRO A 471 -6.11 25.01 9.87
C PRO A 471 -5.00 26.04 9.66
N THR A 472 -3.87 25.84 10.34
CA THR A 472 -2.70 26.71 10.33
C THR A 472 -1.41 25.90 10.20
N LEU A 473 -0.56 26.28 9.25
CA LEU A 473 0.68 25.58 8.94
C LEU A 473 1.88 26.26 9.61
N TYR A 474 2.68 25.46 10.30
CA TYR A 474 3.91 25.86 10.98
C TYR A 474 5.11 25.07 10.47
N ASP A 475 6.30 25.66 10.60
CA ASP A 475 7.58 24.95 10.55
C ASP A 475 7.91 24.33 11.93
N GLU A 476 8.93 23.48 12.00
CA GLU A 476 9.33 22.75 13.22
C GLU A 476 9.59 23.62 14.46
N ASP A 477 9.97 24.89 14.25
CA ASP A 477 10.24 25.89 15.28
C ASP A 477 9.00 26.72 15.70
N ASP A 478 7.77 26.24 15.45
CA ASP A 478 6.51 26.97 15.65
C ASP A 478 6.44 28.30 14.86
N ASN A 479 7.21 28.41 13.77
CA ASN A 479 7.15 29.56 12.89
C ASN A 479 5.91 29.46 12.00
N LEU A 480 4.93 30.35 12.19
CA LEU A 480 3.75 30.42 11.33
C LEU A 480 4.16 30.65 9.88
N LEU A 481 3.76 29.73 9.00
CA LEU A 481 4.03 29.78 7.57
C LEU A 481 2.81 30.23 6.77
N ALA A 482 1.62 29.68 7.07
CA ALA A 482 0.40 29.98 6.34
C ALA A 482 -0.87 29.73 7.17
N ASN A 483 -1.89 30.55 6.93
CA ASN A 483 -3.28 30.23 7.26
C ASN A 483 -3.93 29.64 6.01
N LEU A 484 -4.38 28.38 6.06
CA LEU A 484 -4.82 27.65 4.87
C LEU A 484 -6.12 28.23 4.26
N ARG A 485 -6.84 29.10 4.99
CA ARG A 485 -8.00 29.83 4.46
C ARG A 485 -7.64 31.14 3.75
N GLU A 486 -6.41 31.64 3.93
CA GLU A 486 -5.94 32.91 3.34
C GLU A 486 -4.98 32.68 2.18
N GLU A 487 -4.16 31.63 2.29
CA GLU A 487 -3.16 31.24 1.31
C GLU A 487 -3.47 29.82 0.83
N ASN A 488 -2.95 29.45 -0.33
CA ASN A 488 -3.11 28.11 -0.91
C ASN A 488 -1.79 27.45 -1.36
N GLU A 489 -0.66 28.15 -1.17
CA GLU A 489 0.66 27.63 -1.45
C GLU A 489 1.71 28.14 -0.46
N TYR A 490 2.75 27.35 -0.24
CA TYR A 490 3.96 27.73 0.48
C TYR A 490 5.20 27.26 -0.27
N ARG A 491 6.15 28.17 -0.50
CA ARG A 491 7.37 27.91 -1.30
C ARG A 491 8.62 27.87 -0.43
N PHE A 492 9.50 26.91 -0.70
CA PHE A 492 10.75 26.75 0.03
C PHE A 492 11.82 26.02 -0.78
N GLY A 493 13.09 26.17 -0.42
CA GLY A 493 14.18 25.44 -1.07
C GLY A 493 14.18 23.97 -0.69
N ALA A 494 14.49 23.09 -1.64
CA ALA A 494 14.66 21.66 -1.41
C ALA A 494 15.76 21.41 -0.37
N VAL A 495 15.42 20.57 0.60
CA VAL A 495 16.32 20.10 1.66
C VAL A 495 16.12 18.61 1.84
N ALA A 496 17.11 17.93 2.40
CA ALA A 496 17.05 16.47 2.63
C ALA A 496 15.82 16.09 3.46
N GLU A 497 15.50 16.90 4.47
CA GLU A 497 14.36 16.72 5.36
C GLU A 497 13.93 18.10 5.92
N ARG A 498 12.62 18.32 6.05
CA ARG A 498 12.02 19.47 6.75
C ARG A 498 10.73 19.03 7.43
N HIS A 499 10.56 19.41 8.68
CA HIS A 499 9.39 19.08 9.48
C HIS A 499 8.40 20.23 9.48
N PHE A 500 7.13 19.90 9.40
CA PHE A 500 6.00 20.82 9.45
C PHE A 500 5.00 20.33 10.49
N ASN A 501 4.24 21.27 11.04
CA ASN A 501 3.12 20.95 11.90
C ASN A 501 1.89 21.70 11.38
N LEU A 502 0.85 20.96 10.99
CA LEU A 502 -0.46 21.53 10.71
C LEU A 502 -1.33 21.43 11.96
N ARG A 503 -1.72 22.59 12.49
CA ARG A 503 -2.64 22.69 13.63
C ARG A 503 -4.02 23.06 13.14
N VAL A 504 -5.00 22.24 13.46
CA VAL A 504 -6.42 22.55 13.26
C VAL A 504 -7.04 22.83 14.62
N ARG A 505 -7.50 24.06 14.83
CA ARG A 505 -8.28 24.41 16.01
C ARG A 505 -9.76 24.29 15.68
N TYR A 506 -10.53 23.63 16.56
CA TYR A 506 -11.99 23.56 16.48
C TYR A 506 -12.61 24.53 17.49
N ALA A 507 -13.55 25.35 17.02
CA ALA A 507 -14.25 26.33 17.84
C ALA A 507 -15.77 26.27 17.59
N PRO A 508 -16.47 25.30 18.20
CA PRO A 508 -17.92 25.21 18.09
C PRO A 508 -18.55 26.41 18.79
N GLU A 509 -19.52 27.05 18.17
CA GLU A 509 -20.22 28.22 18.70
C GLU A 509 -20.58 28.03 20.19
N SER A 510 -19.91 28.76 21.08
CA SER A 510 -20.43 28.97 22.43
C SER A 510 -21.60 29.93 22.32
N VAL A 511 -22.77 29.50 22.80
CA VAL A 511 -23.99 30.30 22.95
C VAL A 511 -23.69 31.59 23.72
N ASP A 512 -23.39 32.65 22.98
CA ASP A 512 -23.78 34.02 23.25
C ASP A 512 -23.67 34.77 21.91
N ASP A 513 -24.78 35.35 21.46
CA ASP A 513 -24.90 36.09 20.20
C ASP A 513 -23.86 37.22 20.14
N ASN A 514 -22.65 36.95 19.62
CA ASN A 514 -21.73 37.86 18.94
C ASN A 514 -20.50 37.07 18.46
N ASN A 515 -20.63 36.53 17.25
CA ASN A 515 -19.56 35.99 16.42
C ASN A 515 -18.36 36.96 16.37
N ASP A 516 -17.21 36.54 16.91
CA ASP A 516 -15.88 36.84 16.36
C ASP A 516 -14.80 35.99 17.08
N LEU A 517 -14.00 35.30 16.25
CA LEU A 517 -12.63 34.79 16.40
C LEU A 517 -11.95 34.92 17.79
N ILE A 518 -11.70 33.80 18.47
CA ILE A 518 -10.83 33.72 19.65
C ILE A 518 -9.45 33.15 19.25
N PRO A 519 -8.41 33.98 19.00
CA PRO A 519 -7.01 33.53 18.97
C PRO A 519 -6.58 32.97 20.33
N ALA A 520 -5.60 32.07 20.39
CA ALA A 520 -5.00 31.62 21.66
C ALA A 520 -3.79 32.46 22.10
N ASP A 521 -3.32 33.38 21.25
CA ASP A 521 -2.11 34.18 21.50
C ASP A 521 -2.40 35.64 21.81
N PHE A 522 -1.50 36.25 22.58
CA PHE A 522 -1.49 37.71 22.79
C PHE A 522 -1.19 38.41 21.45
N SER A 523 -2.22 38.76 20.70
CA SER A 523 -2.07 39.25 19.33
C SER A 523 -3.11 40.29 18.94
N ILE A 524 -2.75 41.13 17.96
CA ILE A 524 -3.70 41.92 17.19
C ILE A 524 -4.25 41.02 16.08
N ILE A 525 -5.57 40.80 16.07
CA ILE A 525 -6.27 39.89 15.16
C ILE A 525 -6.43 40.55 13.81
N SER A 526 -6.99 41.76 13.80
CA SER A 526 -7.39 42.42 12.57
C SER A 526 -7.54 43.92 12.77
N ALA A 527 -7.51 44.64 11.66
CA ALA A 527 -7.87 46.04 11.60
C ALA A 527 -8.75 46.27 10.38
N TYR A 528 -10.03 46.56 10.60
CA TYR A 528 -11.03 46.70 9.53
C TYR A 528 -11.83 48.01 9.68
N PRO A 529 -12.08 48.75 8.58
CA PRO A 529 -11.48 48.55 7.26
C PRO A 529 -9.96 48.83 7.27
N ASN A 530 -9.19 48.25 6.35
CA ASN A 530 -7.79 48.60 6.08
C ASN A 530 -7.45 48.21 4.62
N PRO A 531 -7.14 49.14 3.72
CA PRO A 531 -6.97 50.58 3.93
C PRO A 531 -8.26 51.28 4.41
N PHE A 532 -8.12 52.33 5.24
CA PHE A 532 -9.25 53.05 5.84
C PHE A 532 -9.18 54.56 5.62
N ASN A 533 -10.31 55.25 5.76
CA ASN A 533 -10.42 56.69 5.48
C ASN A 533 -10.38 57.56 6.74
N ASP A 534 -11.27 57.29 7.69
CA ASP A 534 -11.39 58.11 8.91
C ASP A 534 -11.29 57.28 10.19
N GLN A 535 -11.84 56.06 10.18
CA GLN A 535 -11.84 55.18 11.36
C GLN A 535 -11.44 53.76 10.96
N VAL A 536 -10.67 53.11 11.84
CA VAL A 536 -10.35 51.69 11.75
C VAL A 536 -10.65 51.02 13.07
N LYS A 537 -11.27 49.85 12.99
CA LYS A 537 -11.59 49.04 14.14
C LYS A 537 -10.51 47.97 14.31
N ILE A 538 -9.82 48.00 15.44
CA ILE A 538 -8.69 47.13 15.76
C ILE A 538 -9.18 46.08 16.75
N SER A 539 -9.17 44.82 16.34
CA SER A 539 -9.53 43.66 17.17
C SER A 539 -8.24 42.98 17.67
N TYR A 540 -8.20 42.60 18.94
CA TYR A 540 -7.04 41.95 19.57
C TYR A 540 -7.48 40.95 20.64
N TYR A 541 -6.63 39.97 20.95
CA TYR A 541 -6.91 38.94 21.94
C TYR A 541 -5.92 38.93 23.09
N LEU A 542 -6.43 38.65 24.28
CA LEU A 542 -5.65 38.48 25.50
C LEU A 542 -5.83 37.05 26.04
N PRO A 543 -4.77 36.22 26.09
CA PRO A 543 -4.85 34.85 26.64
C PRO A 543 -4.92 34.78 28.16
N SER A 544 -4.79 35.90 28.85
CA SER A 544 -4.92 36.04 30.29
C SER A 544 -5.27 37.49 30.61
N SER A 545 -5.62 37.78 31.87
CA SER A 545 -5.83 39.16 32.29
C SER A 545 -4.49 39.90 32.33
N TYR A 546 -4.39 41.00 31.58
CA TYR A 546 -3.17 41.80 31.48
C TYR A 546 -3.46 43.30 31.67
N ASN A 547 -2.47 44.03 32.19
CA ASN A 547 -2.43 45.48 32.04
C ASN A 547 -1.86 45.82 30.66
N VAL A 548 -2.75 46.16 29.72
CA VAL A 548 -2.38 46.31 28.31
C VAL A 548 -2.19 47.77 27.92
N SER A 549 -1.33 47.99 26.93
CA SER A 549 -1.10 49.28 26.29
C SER A 549 -1.20 49.14 24.77
N MET A 550 -2.07 49.90 24.11
CA MET A 550 -2.12 49.96 22.64
C MET A 550 -1.80 51.36 22.14
N LYS A 551 -0.84 51.47 21.22
CA LYS A 551 -0.32 52.74 20.70
C LYS A 551 -0.18 52.72 19.19
N ILE A 552 -0.41 53.88 18.55
CA ILE A 552 -0.24 54.10 17.12
C ILE A 552 1.01 54.92 16.85
N PHE A 553 1.82 54.51 15.89
CA PHE A 553 3.05 55.19 15.47
C PHE A 553 3.03 55.49 13.97
N ASP A 554 3.67 56.58 13.57
CA ASP A 554 3.98 56.83 12.15
C ASP A 554 5.26 56.07 11.70
N LEU A 555 5.60 56.19 10.41
CA LEU A 555 6.82 55.60 9.82
C LEU A 555 8.14 56.06 10.49
N ASN A 556 8.14 57.19 11.19
CA ASN A 556 9.30 57.72 11.91
C ASN A 556 9.30 57.29 13.39
N ALA A 557 8.46 56.32 13.77
CA ALA A 557 8.23 55.88 15.15
C ALA A 557 7.77 57.00 16.10
N LYS A 558 7.20 58.08 15.57
CA LYS A 558 6.56 59.11 16.39
C LYS A 558 5.22 58.58 16.88
N LEU A 559 4.98 58.68 18.18
CA LEU A 559 3.70 58.35 18.79
C LEU A 559 2.61 59.30 18.28
N ILE A 560 1.56 58.73 17.69
CA ILE A 560 0.40 59.45 17.14
C ILE A 560 -0.77 59.42 18.12
N ALA A 561 -1.06 58.25 18.69
CA ALA A 561 -2.16 58.07 19.63
C ALA A 561 -1.87 56.93 20.63
N GLU A 562 -2.46 57.03 21.81
CA GLU A 562 -2.55 55.93 22.79
C GLU A 562 -4.03 55.58 22.93
N LEU A 563 -4.39 54.35 22.57
CA LEU A 563 -5.78 53.93 22.45
C LEU A 563 -6.28 53.31 23.76
N VAL A 564 -5.45 52.51 24.43
CA VAL A 564 -5.78 51.90 25.73
C VAL A 564 -4.54 51.81 26.63
N GLN A 565 -4.75 51.97 27.94
CA GLN A 565 -3.75 51.75 28.99
C GLN A 565 -4.45 51.36 30.30
N GLN A 566 -4.86 50.09 30.41
CA GLN A 566 -5.57 49.60 31.59
C GLN A 566 -5.52 48.07 31.68
N GLU A 567 -5.95 47.54 32.83
CA GLU A 567 -6.19 46.11 33.01
C GLU A 567 -7.42 45.66 32.21
N GLN A 568 -7.28 44.57 31.46
CA GLN A 568 -8.35 43.94 30.70
C GLN A 568 -8.36 42.43 30.96
N SER A 569 -9.56 41.87 31.03
CA SER A 569 -9.77 40.44 31.23
C SER A 569 -9.31 39.64 30.01
N ILE A 570 -9.08 38.34 30.22
CA ILE A 570 -8.94 37.37 29.12
C ILE A 570 -10.10 37.50 28.11
N GLY A 571 -9.82 37.26 26.83
CA GLY A 571 -10.79 37.29 25.76
C GLY A 571 -10.45 38.28 24.64
N GLN A 572 -11.35 38.38 23.65
CA GLN A 572 -11.24 39.33 22.56
C GLN A 572 -11.67 40.73 23.01
N HIS A 573 -10.94 41.73 22.55
CA HIS A 573 -11.22 43.14 22.76
C HIS A 573 -11.18 43.88 21.44
N GLN A 574 -11.87 45.01 21.41
CA GLN A 574 -12.01 45.81 20.21
C GLN A 574 -11.88 47.29 20.56
N ILE A 575 -11.12 48.02 19.74
CA ILE A 575 -10.94 49.45 19.91
C ILE A 575 -10.93 50.17 18.57
N THR A 576 -11.61 51.31 18.50
CA THR A 576 -11.65 52.13 17.28
C THR A 576 -10.58 53.22 17.36
N TRP A 577 -9.75 53.31 16.34
CA TRP A 577 -8.89 54.47 16.14
C TRP A 577 -9.56 55.45 15.18
N ASP A 578 -9.82 56.67 15.66
CA ASP A 578 -10.21 57.81 14.84
C ASP A 578 -8.96 58.56 14.38
N ALA A 579 -8.70 58.49 13.07
CA ALA A 579 -7.54 59.10 12.44
C ALA A 579 -7.85 60.47 11.83
N GLN A 580 -8.98 61.11 12.20
CA GLN A 580 -9.32 62.43 11.69
C GLN A 580 -8.19 63.43 11.98
N GLY A 581 -7.70 64.06 10.91
CA GLY A 581 -6.59 65.03 10.99
C GLY A 581 -5.19 64.43 10.82
N GLN A 582 -5.04 63.11 10.74
CA GLN A 582 -3.76 62.45 10.43
C GLN A 582 -3.49 62.44 8.92
N SER A 583 -2.24 62.32 8.47
CA SER A 583 -1.89 62.32 7.04
C SER A 583 -2.11 60.95 6.40
N THR A 584 -2.49 60.89 5.11
CA THR A 584 -2.45 59.66 4.30
C THR A 584 -1.08 59.01 4.42
N GLY A 585 -1.01 57.70 4.69
CA GLY A 585 0.26 57.02 4.89
C GLY A 585 0.16 55.70 5.66
N ILE A 586 1.33 55.15 5.98
CA ILE A 586 1.46 53.91 6.75
C ILE A 586 1.60 54.24 8.24
N TYR A 587 0.87 53.50 9.07
CA TYR A 587 0.94 53.57 10.52
C TYR A 587 1.18 52.17 11.09
N PHE A 588 1.74 52.09 12.29
CA PHE A 588 1.89 50.84 13.02
C PHE A 588 1.11 50.91 14.32
N VAL A 589 0.20 49.97 14.53
CA VAL A 589 -0.38 49.71 15.84
C VAL A 589 0.50 48.72 16.59
N ARG A 590 0.74 48.98 17.87
CA ARG A 590 1.47 48.08 18.76
C ARG A 590 0.70 47.88 20.05
N LEU A 591 0.55 46.62 20.45
CA LEU A 591 -0.11 46.15 21.66
C LEU A 591 0.94 45.54 22.59
N TYR A 592 0.93 45.93 23.87
CA TYR A 592 1.90 45.51 24.89
C TYR A 592 1.21 45.02 26.16
N ASN A 593 1.69 43.95 26.80
CA ASN A 593 1.27 43.52 28.15
C ASN A 593 2.39 43.63 29.20
N GLY A 594 3.54 44.20 28.82
CA GLY A 594 4.73 44.34 29.66
C GLY A 594 5.84 43.33 29.36
N SER A 595 5.51 42.10 28.96
CA SER A 595 6.48 41.05 28.58
C SER A 595 6.52 40.75 27.08
N SER A 596 5.39 40.94 26.40
CA SER A 596 5.17 40.60 24.99
C SER A 596 4.65 41.81 24.22
N MET A 597 4.87 41.80 22.90
CA MET A 597 4.42 42.85 21.99
C MET A 597 3.87 42.24 20.71
N SER A 598 2.70 42.69 20.27
CA SER A 598 2.11 42.39 18.95
C SER A 598 2.01 43.69 18.14
N GLN A 599 2.24 43.62 16.83
CA GLN A 599 2.14 44.78 15.94
C GLN A 599 1.37 44.46 14.67
N LEU A 600 0.70 45.48 14.12
CA LEU A 600 0.02 45.40 12.84
C LEU A 600 0.24 46.69 12.04
N LYS A 601 0.40 46.54 10.72
CA LYS A 601 0.55 47.65 9.77
C LYS A 601 -0.82 48.13 9.29
N LEU A 602 -1.04 49.44 9.34
CA LEU A 602 -2.25 50.11 8.90
C LEU A 602 -1.95 51.05 7.72
N MET A 603 -2.90 51.19 6.80
CA MET A 603 -2.84 52.12 5.68
C MET A 603 -4.03 53.09 5.73
N LEU A 604 -3.75 54.37 5.93
CA LEU A 604 -4.74 55.45 5.88
C LEU A 604 -4.77 56.06 4.48
N LEU A 605 -5.94 56.09 3.85
CA LEU A 605 -6.21 56.69 2.53
C LEU A 605 -7.30 57.75 2.64
N LYS A 606 -7.01 58.98 2.22
CA LYS A 606 -7.96 60.09 2.16
C LYS A 606 -8.49 60.33 0.75
#